data_AF-K1RRQ8-F1
#
_entry.id   AF-K1RRQ8-F1
#
_cell.length_a   1.000
_cell.length_b   1.000
_cell.length_c   1.000
_cell.angle_alpha   90.00
_cell.angle_beta   90.00
_cell.angle_gamma   90.00
#
_symmetry.space_group_name_H-M   'P 1'
#
loop_
_entity.id
_entity.type
_entity.pdbx_description
1 polymer ?
#
loop_
_entity_poly.entity_id
_entity_poly.type
_entity_poly.pdbx_seq_one_letter_code
_entity_poly.pdbx_strand_id
1 'polypeptide(L)'
;FDADDVNEVVEKINDIGDVTADSGVKINEARNAYDNLDDDLKPYVSNLDVLLNAEKELSEIISLKEAKKTALEQLESYKDASDYTLNREAFNKALEKGMADISAAKNKDEVNTALIKAKAALDEIPTDSSLGSNDNGNVNVPSVPGTDGNTSNSGNTADTDIKGVSIPKTGRIGNAAVAFLMFSSFAAAMAVTAKRKKDEE
;
A
#
# COMPACT_ATOMS: atom_id res chain seq x y z
N PHE A 1 11.65 -31.12 43.68
CA PHE A 1 10.66 -30.24 43.06
C PHE A 1 11.18 -28.85 43.32
N ASP A 2 11.89 -28.29 42.34
CA ASP A 2 12.45 -26.94 42.47
C ASP A 2 11.34 -25.97 42.03
N ALA A 3 10.48 -25.63 42.99
CA ALA A 3 9.40 -24.66 42.80
C ALA A 3 9.93 -23.28 42.40
N ASP A 4 11.19 -23.00 42.71
CA ASP A 4 11.89 -21.77 42.40
C ASP A 4 12.04 -21.57 40.88
N ASP A 5 12.34 -22.64 40.13
CA ASP A 5 12.51 -22.57 38.67
C ASP A 5 11.17 -22.26 37.97
N VAL A 6 10.08 -22.87 38.44
CA VAL A 6 8.73 -22.61 37.92
C VAL A 6 8.32 -21.16 38.22
N ASN A 7 8.57 -20.69 39.45
CA ASN A 7 8.25 -19.33 39.85
C ASN A 7 9.01 -18.29 39.01
N GLU A 8 10.30 -18.53 38.72
CA GLU A 8 11.08 -17.64 37.86
C GLU A 8 10.43 -17.48 36.48
N VAL A 9 10.00 -18.59 35.85
CA VAL A 9 9.33 -18.53 34.55
C VAL A 9 8.01 -17.77 34.64
N VAL A 10 7.21 -18.03 35.68
CA VAL A 10 5.94 -17.34 35.90
C VAL A 10 6.16 -15.83 36.04
N GLU A 11 7.18 -15.40 36.78
CA GLU A 11 7.55 -13.99 36.93
C GLU A 11 7.96 -13.36 35.60
N LYS A 12 8.84 -14.01 34.82
CA LYS A 12 9.23 -13.48 33.50
C LYS A 12 8.06 -13.33 32.55
N ILE A 13 7.10 -14.27 32.56
CA ILE A 13 5.89 -14.17 31.75
C ILE A 13 5.02 -13.00 32.22
N ASN A 14 4.87 -12.79 33.53
CA ASN A 14 4.12 -11.65 34.06
C ASN A 14 4.77 -10.30 33.72
N ASP A 15 6.10 -10.25 33.66
CA ASP A 15 6.89 -9.07 33.34
C ASP A 15 6.79 -8.61 31.87
N ILE A 16 6.24 -9.46 30.98
CA ILE A 16 5.98 -9.10 29.56
C ILE A 16 5.12 -7.83 29.50
N GLY A 17 4.02 -7.81 30.27
CA GLY A 17 3.05 -6.71 30.27
C GLY A 17 2.37 -6.52 28.90
N ASP A 18 2.10 -5.25 28.54
CA ASP A 18 1.53 -4.91 27.24
C ASP A 18 2.51 -5.20 26.11
N VAL A 19 2.02 -5.84 25.04
CA VAL A 19 2.85 -6.22 23.90
C VAL A 19 2.95 -5.05 22.94
N THR A 20 4.18 -4.64 22.65
CA THR A 20 4.53 -3.61 21.69
C THR A 20 5.58 -4.14 20.73
N ALA A 21 5.95 -3.38 19.71
CA ALA A 21 7.02 -3.77 18.79
C ALA A 21 8.38 -4.00 19.49
N ASP A 22 8.58 -3.44 20.69
CA ASP A 22 9.83 -3.53 21.46
C ASP A 22 9.82 -4.67 22.50
N SER A 23 8.68 -5.35 22.70
CA SER A 23 8.53 -6.42 23.71
C SER A 23 9.32 -7.69 23.41
N GLY A 24 10.00 -7.77 22.25
CA GLY A 24 10.71 -8.96 21.79
C GLY A 24 11.78 -9.49 22.76
N VAL A 25 12.47 -8.62 23.50
CA VAL A 25 13.48 -9.07 24.49
C VAL A 25 12.81 -9.85 25.61
N LYS A 26 11.80 -9.26 26.26
CA LYS A 26 11.09 -9.88 27.39
C LYS A 26 10.40 -11.19 27.00
N ILE A 27 9.76 -11.20 25.83
CA ILE A 27 9.10 -12.42 25.31
C ILE A 27 10.13 -13.53 25.08
N ASN A 28 11.29 -13.21 24.49
CA ASN A 28 12.35 -14.19 24.30
C ASN A 28 12.96 -14.68 25.62
N GLU A 29 13.13 -13.81 26.61
CA GLU A 29 13.60 -14.19 27.95
C GLU A 29 12.63 -15.17 28.63
N ALA A 30 11.33 -14.87 28.59
CA ALA A 30 10.29 -15.76 29.11
C ALA A 30 10.23 -17.10 28.36
N ARG A 31 10.30 -17.07 27.02
CA ARG A 31 10.37 -18.28 26.18
C ARG A 31 11.58 -19.14 26.51
N ASN A 32 12.77 -18.54 26.57
CA ASN A 32 13.99 -19.27 26.88
C ASN A 32 13.95 -19.88 28.29
N ALA A 33 13.40 -19.16 29.27
CA ALA A 33 13.26 -19.69 30.62
C ALA A 33 12.29 -20.88 30.68
N TYR A 34 11.14 -20.78 30.00
CA TYR A 34 10.20 -21.91 29.88
C TYR A 34 10.79 -23.11 29.14
N ASP A 35 11.51 -22.89 28.04
CA ASP A 35 12.09 -23.97 27.25
C ASP A 35 13.21 -24.71 27.99
N ASN A 36 13.93 -24.00 28.88
CA ASN A 36 14.98 -24.56 29.75
C ASN A 36 14.44 -25.33 30.97
N LEU A 37 13.13 -25.24 31.28
CA LEU A 37 12.54 -26.05 32.35
C LEU A 37 12.57 -27.53 31.98
N ASP A 38 12.78 -28.36 33.00
CA ASP A 38 12.51 -29.79 32.90
C ASP A 38 11.06 -30.04 32.46
N ASP A 39 10.86 -31.05 31.61
CA ASP A 39 9.54 -31.35 31.05
C ASP A 39 8.52 -31.72 32.14
N ASP A 40 8.97 -32.29 33.26
CA ASP A 40 8.13 -32.60 34.43
C ASP A 40 7.65 -31.33 35.15
N LEU A 41 8.31 -30.18 34.97
CA LEU A 41 7.99 -28.90 35.61
C LEU A 41 7.11 -27.98 34.76
N LYS A 42 7.17 -28.11 33.42
CA LYS A 42 6.37 -27.30 32.48
C LYS A 42 4.86 -27.27 32.77
N PRO A 43 4.19 -28.37 33.20
CA PRO A 43 2.77 -28.35 33.54
C PRO A 43 2.39 -27.43 34.71
N TYR A 44 3.37 -27.00 35.51
CA TYR A 44 3.16 -26.13 36.66
C TYR A 44 3.24 -24.63 36.31
N VAL A 45 3.64 -24.28 35.08
CA VAL A 45 3.64 -22.89 34.58
C VAL A 45 2.22 -22.51 34.17
N SER A 46 1.47 -21.94 35.10
CA SER A 46 0.03 -21.68 34.95
C SER A 46 -0.34 -20.57 33.96
N ASN A 47 0.62 -19.70 33.60
CA ASN A 47 0.41 -18.54 32.74
C ASN A 47 1.02 -18.70 31.33
N LEU A 48 1.31 -19.92 30.88
CA LEU A 48 1.87 -20.17 29.55
C LEU A 48 1.05 -19.55 28.40
N ASP A 49 -0.27 -19.50 28.51
CA ASP A 49 -1.14 -18.86 27.51
C ASP A 49 -0.83 -17.36 27.32
N VAL A 50 -0.34 -16.67 28.37
CA VAL A 50 0.09 -15.27 28.26
C VAL A 50 1.31 -15.15 27.35
N LEU A 51 2.29 -16.05 27.49
CA LEU A 51 3.47 -16.08 26.62
C LEU A 51 3.09 -16.37 25.16
N LEU A 52 2.24 -17.37 24.93
CA LEU A 52 1.79 -17.75 23.58
C LEU A 52 1.01 -16.61 22.89
N ASN A 53 0.13 -15.95 23.64
CA ASN A 53 -0.60 -14.78 23.13
C ASN A 53 0.35 -13.63 22.83
N ALA A 54 1.34 -13.38 23.69
CA ALA A 54 2.30 -12.30 23.50
C ALA A 54 3.18 -12.50 22.25
N GLU A 55 3.61 -13.73 21.98
CA GLU A 55 4.36 -14.06 20.77
C GLU A 55 3.53 -13.86 19.50
N LYS A 56 2.27 -14.30 19.53
CA LYS A 56 1.34 -14.10 18.44
C LYS A 56 1.12 -12.61 18.18
N GLU A 57 0.82 -11.84 19.23
CA GLU A 57 0.57 -10.41 19.14
C GLU A 57 1.80 -9.64 18.63
N LEU A 58 3.00 -9.95 19.13
CA LEU A 58 4.23 -9.35 18.62
C LEU A 58 4.43 -9.65 17.12
N SER A 59 4.20 -10.90 16.71
CA SER A 59 4.28 -11.30 15.30
C SER A 59 3.31 -10.50 14.42
N GLU A 60 2.07 -10.32 14.88
CA GLU A 60 1.06 -9.52 14.18
C GLU A 60 1.46 -8.04 14.09
N ILE A 61 1.96 -7.45 15.18
CA ILE A 61 2.44 -6.06 15.23
C ILE A 61 3.58 -5.84 14.23
N ILE A 62 4.61 -6.69 14.27
CA ILE A 62 5.77 -6.57 13.38
C ILE A 62 5.34 -6.74 11.93
N SER A 63 4.48 -7.72 11.66
CA SER A 63 4.04 -7.98 10.30
C SER A 63 3.13 -6.87 9.74
N LEU A 64 2.31 -6.22 10.58
CA LEU A 64 1.55 -5.04 10.19
C LEU A 64 2.48 -3.84 9.93
N LYS A 65 3.48 -3.62 10.78
CA LYS A 65 4.47 -2.54 10.63
C LYS A 65 5.20 -2.64 9.29
N GLU A 66 5.69 -3.83 8.93
CA GLU A 66 6.35 -4.06 7.65
C GLU A 66 5.40 -3.93 6.45
N ALA A 67 4.15 -4.39 6.58
CA ALA A 67 3.13 -4.19 5.54
C ALA A 67 2.86 -2.71 5.29
N LYS A 68 2.72 -1.89 6.34
CA LYS A 68 2.56 -0.43 6.22
C LYS A 68 3.75 0.22 5.54
N LYS A 69 4.97 -0.10 5.98
CA LYS A 69 6.20 0.41 5.38
C LYS A 69 6.25 0.12 3.87
N THR A 70 6.04 -1.15 3.51
CA THR A 70 6.04 -1.58 2.10
C THR A 70 4.98 -0.85 1.28
N ALA A 71 3.77 -0.69 1.82
CA ALA A 71 2.68 0.00 1.14
C ALA A 71 2.97 1.50 0.93
N LEU A 72 3.62 2.16 1.90
CA LEU A 72 4.05 3.56 1.77
C LEU A 72 5.11 3.70 0.68
N GLU A 73 6.14 2.87 0.69
CA GLU A 73 7.19 2.86 -0.35
C GLU A 73 6.60 2.62 -1.75
N GLN A 74 5.67 1.67 -1.87
CA GLN A 74 4.97 1.40 -3.13
C GLN A 74 4.08 2.55 -3.60
N LEU A 75 3.50 3.32 -2.68
CA LEU A 75 2.65 4.46 -3.01
C LEU A 75 3.50 5.65 -3.48
N GLU A 76 4.59 5.94 -2.77
CA GLU A 76 5.54 7.00 -3.13
C GLU A 76 6.19 6.75 -4.50
N SER A 77 6.44 5.49 -4.86
CA SER A 77 7.05 5.12 -6.15
C SER A 77 6.05 4.88 -7.28
N TYR A 78 4.73 5.02 -7.05
CA TYR A 78 3.71 4.53 -7.98
C TYR A 78 3.61 5.35 -9.28
N LYS A 79 3.77 6.68 -9.17
CA LYS A 79 3.68 7.64 -10.27
C LYS A 79 4.73 8.72 -10.09
N ASP A 80 5.22 9.28 -11.18
CA ASP A 80 6.19 10.37 -11.13
C ASP A 80 5.47 11.71 -10.93
N ALA A 81 5.80 12.43 -9.86
CA ALA A 81 5.19 13.72 -9.56
C ALA A 81 5.44 14.78 -10.66
N SER A 82 6.48 14.60 -11.49
CA SER A 82 6.77 15.48 -12.63
C SER A 82 5.74 15.39 -13.76
N ASP A 83 4.95 14.32 -13.84
CA ASP A 83 3.87 14.16 -14.83
C ASP A 83 2.60 14.98 -14.49
N TYR A 84 2.57 15.63 -13.32
CA TYR A 84 1.39 16.27 -12.75
C TYR A 84 1.63 17.74 -12.39
N THR A 85 2.47 18.48 -13.10
CA THR A 85 2.78 19.88 -12.73
C THR A 85 1.55 20.79 -12.73
N LEU A 86 0.59 20.54 -13.63
CA LEU A 86 -0.67 21.28 -13.74
C LEU A 86 -1.69 20.87 -12.66
N ASN A 87 -1.66 19.61 -12.22
CA ASN A 87 -2.56 19.06 -11.18
C ASN A 87 -1.83 18.73 -9.88
N ARG A 88 -0.73 19.42 -9.59
CA ARG A 88 0.18 19.07 -8.48
C ARG A 88 -0.50 19.07 -7.13
N GLU A 89 -1.40 20.03 -6.89
CA GLU A 89 -2.16 20.10 -5.64
C GLU A 89 -3.05 18.86 -5.45
N ALA A 90 -3.76 18.44 -6.50
CA ALA A 90 -4.60 17.26 -6.45
C ALA A 90 -3.76 15.99 -6.22
N PHE A 91 -2.60 15.88 -6.89
CA PHE A 91 -1.67 14.78 -6.72
C PHE A 91 -1.15 14.68 -5.29
N ASN A 92 -0.61 15.78 -4.75
CA ASN A 92 -0.08 15.83 -3.40
C ASN A 92 -1.15 15.50 -2.35
N LYS A 93 -2.37 16.01 -2.53
CA LYS A 93 -3.50 15.73 -1.63
C LYS A 93 -3.91 14.26 -1.65
N ALA A 94 -3.95 13.63 -2.83
CA ALA A 94 -4.24 12.21 -2.96
C ALA A 94 -3.15 11.35 -2.32
N LEU A 95 -1.88 11.72 -2.49
CA LEU A 95 -0.74 11.06 -1.88
C LEU A 95 -0.78 11.17 -0.35
N GLU A 96 -0.93 12.38 0.19
CA GLU A 96 -1.03 12.64 1.63
C GLU A 96 -2.18 11.84 2.25
N LYS A 97 -3.35 11.86 1.61
CA LYS A 97 -4.50 11.07 2.06
C LYS A 97 -4.21 9.57 2.06
N GLY A 98 -3.61 9.06 0.99
CA GLY A 98 -3.25 7.64 0.88
C GLY A 98 -2.27 7.20 1.98
N MET A 99 -1.25 8.01 2.24
CA MET A 99 -0.27 7.77 3.31
C MET A 99 -0.92 7.80 4.70
N ALA A 100 -1.83 8.75 4.94
CA ALA A 100 -2.59 8.82 6.19
C ALA A 100 -3.49 7.59 6.39
N ASP A 101 -4.21 7.15 5.35
CA ASP A 101 -5.07 5.97 5.40
C ASP A 101 -4.25 4.68 5.66
N ILE A 102 -3.09 4.53 5.00
CA ILE A 102 -2.17 3.38 5.23
C ILE A 102 -1.63 3.39 6.67
N SER A 103 -1.25 4.58 7.17
CA SER A 103 -0.71 4.73 8.52
C SER A 103 -1.76 4.42 9.59
N ALA A 104 -3.02 4.75 9.35
CA ALA A 104 -4.14 4.51 10.25
C ALA A 104 -4.69 3.07 10.22
N ALA A 105 -4.33 2.26 9.22
CA ALA A 105 -4.82 0.89 9.05
C ALA A 105 -4.51 0.01 10.27
N LYS A 106 -5.47 -0.80 10.71
CA LYS A 106 -5.35 -1.63 11.93
C LYS A 106 -4.87 -3.05 11.66
N ASN A 107 -4.90 -3.47 10.40
CA ASN A 107 -4.54 -4.81 9.97
C ASN A 107 -4.08 -4.77 8.50
N LYS A 108 -3.56 -5.89 8.01
CA LYS A 108 -3.00 -5.99 6.64
C LYS A 108 -4.05 -5.81 5.54
N ASP A 109 -5.29 -6.23 5.77
CA ASP A 109 -6.36 -6.09 4.79
C ASP A 109 -6.74 -4.61 4.60
N GLU A 110 -6.78 -3.85 5.71
CA GLU A 110 -6.96 -2.40 5.68
C GLU A 110 -5.78 -1.70 5.01
N VAL A 111 -4.52 -2.13 5.24
CA VAL A 111 -3.34 -1.59 4.54
C VAL A 111 -3.49 -1.78 3.02
N ASN A 112 -3.81 -3.00 2.58
CA ASN A 112 -3.99 -3.30 1.16
C ASN A 112 -5.16 -2.50 0.56
N THR A 113 -6.28 -2.40 1.29
CA THR A 113 -7.44 -1.61 0.88
C THR A 113 -7.09 -0.12 0.72
N ALA A 114 -6.34 0.44 1.68
CA ALA A 114 -5.90 1.84 1.64
C ALA A 114 -4.96 2.09 0.45
N LEU A 115 -4.02 1.19 0.20
CA LEU A 115 -3.11 1.28 -0.94
C LEU A 115 -3.86 1.22 -2.28
N ILE A 116 -4.80 0.30 -2.45
CA ILE A 116 -5.62 0.19 -3.66
C ILE A 116 -6.41 1.49 -3.89
N LYS A 117 -7.03 2.03 -2.85
CA LYS A 117 -7.78 3.30 -2.94
C LYS A 117 -6.88 4.47 -3.28
N ALA A 118 -5.68 4.55 -2.70
CA ALA A 118 -4.73 5.61 -2.98
C ALA A 118 -4.24 5.56 -4.44
N LYS A 119 -3.88 4.37 -4.94
CA LYS A 119 -3.48 4.18 -6.34
C LYS A 119 -4.60 4.56 -7.31
N ALA A 120 -5.83 4.12 -7.03
CA ALA A 120 -6.99 4.48 -7.85
C ALA A 120 -7.23 6.01 -7.86
N ALA A 121 -7.11 6.68 -6.71
CA ALA A 121 -7.26 8.13 -6.64
C ALA A 121 -6.17 8.87 -7.44
N LEU A 122 -4.93 8.36 -7.44
CA LEU A 122 -3.85 8.91 -8.27
C LEU A 122 -4.07 8.68 -9.77
N ASP A 123 -4.65 7.54 -10.15
CA ASP A 123 -4.98 7.23 -11.55
C ASP A 123 -6.10 8.11 -12.12
N GLU A 124 -6.98 8.64 -11.28
CA GLU A 124 -8.06 9.55 -11.71
C GLU A 124 -7.57 10.97 -12.03
N ILE A 125 -6.35 11.32 -11.63
CA ILE A 125 -5.80 12.66 -11.83
C ILE A 125 -5.24 12.78 -13.26
N PRO A 126 -5.68 13.77 -14.05
CA PRO A 126 -5.13 13.99 -15.38
C PRO A 126 -3.65 14.38 -15.33
N THR A 127 -2.82 13.76 -16.17
CA THR A 127 -1.43 14.14 -16.37
C THR A 127 -1.31 15.38 -17.25
N ASP A 128 -0.15 16.05 -17.21
CA ASP A 128 0.16 17.20 -18.06
C ASP A 128 0.03 16.84 -19.55
N SER A 129 0.47 15.63 -19.93
CA SER A 129 0.35 15.09 -21.29
C SER A 129 -1.10 14.89 -21.73
N SER A 130 -2.02 14.57 -20.81
CA SER A 130 -3.44 14.42 -21.10
C SER A 130 -4.14 15.79 -21.31
N LEU A 131 -3.56 16.87 -20.80
CA LEU A 131 -4.13 18.21 -20.88
C LEU A 131 -3.59 19.02 -22.07
N GLY A 132 -2.41 18.69 -22.60
CA GLY A 132 -1.70 19.45 -23.64
C GLY A 132 -2.21 19.31 -25.10
N SER A 133 -3.42 18.80 -25.34
CA SER A 133 -3.98 18.63 -26.69
C SER A 133 -5.00 19.70 -27.11
N ASN A 134 -5.18 20.77 -26.35
CA ASN A 134 -5.93 21.94 -26.78
C ASN A 134 -5.09 22.80 -27.74
N ASP A 135 -4.95 22.29 -28.97
CA ASP A 135 -4.44 23.00 -30.14
C ASP A 135 -5.43 24.12 -30.53
N ASN A 136 -5.41 25.21 -29.77
CA ASN A 136 -6.10 26.44 -30.10
C ASN A 136 -5.31 27.18 -31.19
N GLY A 137 -5.57 26.80 -32.44
CA GLY A 137 -5.57 27.70 -33.58
C GLY A 137 -4.22 28.01 -34.21
N ASN A 138 -3.84 27.22 -35.21
CA ASN A 138 -3.26 27.78 -36.42
C ASN A 138 -4.17 27.45 -37.61
N VAL A 139 -5.30 28.19 -37.71
CA VAL A 139 -5.94 28.37 -39.00
C VAL A 139 -4.98 29.20 -39.85
N ASN A 140 -4.26 28.51 -40.74
CA ASN A 140 -3.53 29.16 -41.82
C ASN A 140 -4.56 29.95 -42.65
N VAL A 141 -4.67 31.26 -42.39
CA VAL A 141 -5.37 32.20 -43.26
C VAL A 141 -4.34 32.66 -44.30
N PRO A 142 -4.44 32.27 -45.58
CA PRO A 142 -3.55 32.81 -46.59
C PRO A 142 -3.84 34.31 -46.73
N SER A 143 -2.79 35.14 -46.60
CA SER A 143 -2.87 36.56 -47.00
C SER A 143 -3.26 36.66 -48.46
N VAL A 144 -4.47 37.15 -48.73
CA VAL A 144 -4.89 37.61 -50.06
C VAL A 144 -4.60 39.11 -50.17
N PRO A 145 -3.78 39.56 -51.13
CA PRO A 145 -3.63 40.98 -51.45
C PRO A 145 -4.95 41.51 -52.05
N GLY A 146 -5.36 42.70 -51.63
CA GLY A 146 -6.66 43.27 -51.97
C GLY A 146 -6.87 43.55 -53.46
N THR A 147 -8.13 43.42 -53.89
CA THR A 147 -8.76 44.19 -54.97
C THR A 147 -10.25 44.40 -54.63
N ASP A 148 -10.57 45.64 -54.31
CA ASP A 148 -11.79 46.41 -54.49
C ASP A 148 -12.84 45.82 -55.47
N GLY A 149 -14.11 45.77 -55.02
CA GLY A 149 -15.21 45.33 -55.88
C GLY A 149 -16.56 45.13 -55.17
N ASN A 150 -17.28 46.24 -55.01
CA ASN A 150 -18.73 46.35 -54.79
C ASN A 150 -19.57 45.28 -55.54
N THR A 151 -20.53 44.61 -54.87
CA THR A 151 -21.99 44.72 -55.12
C THR A 151 -22.80 43.61 -54.44
N SER A 152 -23.90 44.04 -53.84
CA SER A 152 -25.03 43.26 -53.31
C SER A 152 -25.57 42.22 -54.29
N ASN A 153 -26.16 41.12 -53.78
CA ASN A 153 -27.62 40.99 -53.63
C ASN A 153 -28.09 39.53 -53.49
N SER A 154 -29.09 39.36 -52.62
CA SER A 154 -30.29 38.51 -52.77
C SER A 154 -30.24 37.00 -52.53
N GLY A 155 -30.91 36.63 -51.42
CA GLY A 155 -31.94 35.59 -51.36
C GLY A 155 -31.44 34.16 -51.11
N ASN A 156 -32.14 33.27 -50.42
CA ASN A 156 -33.45 33.27 -49.75
C ASN A 156 -33.50 31.97 -48.90
N THR A 157 -34.39 31.94 -47.90
CA THR A 157 -34.94 30.82 -47.11
C THR A 157 -34.81 29.40 -47.69
N ALA A 158 -34.68 28.31 -46.91
CA ALA A 158 -35.61 27.81 -45.88
C ALA A 158 -34.97 26.57 -45.21
N ASP A 159 -35.19 26.35 -43.91
CA ASP A 159 -36.04 25.24 -43.39
C ASP A 159 -35.39 23.84 -43.43
N THR A 160 -35.12 23.26 -42.25
CA THR A 160 -35.60 21.91 -41.84
C THR A 160 -34.95 21.45 -40.53
N ASP A 161 -35.82 21.29 -39.52
CA ASP A 161 -35.90 20.15 -38.61
C ASP A 161 -34.77 19.83 -37.59
N ILE A 162 -35.13 20.08 -36.32
CA ILE A 162 -34.63 19.42 -35.13
C ILE A 162 -34.90 17.91 -35.22
N LYS A 163 -33.86 17.09 -35.37
CA LYS A 163 -33.86 15.68 -34.92
C LYS A 163 -32.48 15.25 -34.42
N GLY A 164 -32.41 14.86 -33.15
CA GLY A 164 -31.39 13.91 -32.66
C GLY A 164 -30.42 14.44 -31.60
N VAL A 165 -30.90 14.72 -30.39
CA VAL A 165 -30.07 14.50 -29.20
C VAL A 165 -29.84 13.00 -29.08
N SER A 166 -28.65 12.55 -29.46
CA SER A 166 -28.14 11.20 -29.16
C SER A 166 -26.87 11.35 -28.33
N ILE A 167 -27.03 11.15 -27.03
CA ILE A 167 -25.92 10.82 -26.12
C ILE A 167 -25.86 9.29 -26.08
N PRO A 168 -24.81 8.63 -26.63
CA PRO A 168 -24.50 7.27 -26.23
C PRO A 168 -23.48 7.27 -25.08
N LYS A 169 -23.90 6.57 -24.03
CA LYS A 169 -23.25 6.29 -22.76
C LYS A 169 -21.85 5.67 -22.95
N THR A 170 -20.91 6.10 -22.11
CA THR A 170 -19.68 5.36 -21.79
C THR A 170 -20.03 3.95 -21.32
N GLY A 171 -19.88 2.98 -22.22
CA GLY A 171 -19.97 1.57 -21.93
C GLY A 171 -18.72 1.10 -21.21
N ARG A 172 -18.88 0.72 -19.94
CA ARG A 172 -18.06 -0.33 -19.32
C ARG A 172 -18.21 -1.63 -20.12
N ILE A 173 -17.18 -2.47 -20.04
CA ILE A 173 -17.03 -3.93 -20.27
C ILE A 173 -15.74 -4.08 -21.10
N GLY A 174 -14.66 -4.74 -20.69
CA GLY A 174 -14.45 -5.67 -19.58
C GLY A 174 -13.65 -6.87 -20.11
N ASN A 175 -12.47 -7.10 -19.54
CA ASN A 175 -11.89 -8.40 -19.12
C ASN A 175 -10.44 -8.67 -19.52
N ALA A 176 -9.70 -9.00 -18.45
CA ALA A 176 -8.67 -10.03 -18.36
C ALA A 176 -7.29 -9.74 -18.96
N ALA A 177 -6.43 -9.15 -18.13
CA ALA A 177 -5.16 -9.78 -17.82
C ALA A 177 -4.97 -9.77 -16.30
N VAL A 178 -5.17 -10.94 -15.70
CA VAL A 178 -4.78 -11.25 -14.33
C VAL A 178 -3.27 -11.09 -14.26
N ALA A 179 -2.79 -9.95 -13.76
CA ALA A 179 -1.40 -9.81 -13.37
C ALA A 179 -1.27 -10.37 -11.95
N PHE A 180 -1.06 -11.68 -11.90
CA PHE A 180 -0.57 -12.41 -10.74
C PHE A 180 0.80 -11.83 -10.36
N LEU A 181 0.81 -10.81 -9.50
CA LEU A 181 2.03 -10.24 -8.97
C LEU A 181 2.44 -11.05 -7.73
N MET A 182 3.25 -12.06 -8.04
CA MET A 182 4.01 -12.94 -7.17
C MET A 182 4.16 -12.46 -5.72
N PHE A 183 3.52 -13.20 -4.80
CA PHE A 183 4.07 -13.38 -3.46
C PHE A 183 5.47 -14.00 -3.61
N SER A 184 6.51 -13.17 -3.59
CA SER A 184 7.87 -13.66 -3.35
C SER A 184 8.00 -13.88 -1.84
N SER A 185 7.78 -15.12 -1.45
CA SER A 185 8.11 -15.63 -0.12
C SER A 185 9.61 -15.41 0.13
N PHE A 186 9.97 -14.41 0.91
CA PHE A 186 11.27 -14.42 1.57
C PHE A 186 11.19 -15.41 2.74
N ALA A 187 11.55 -16.66 2.46
CA ALA A 187 11.88 -17.61 3.50
C ALA A 187 13.20 -17.14 4.16
N ALA A 188 13.10 -16.60 5.36
CA ALA A 188 14.25 -16.39 6.23
C ALA A 188 14.76 -17.76 6.71
N ALA A 189 15.71 -18.35 5.97
CA ALA A 189 16.47 -19.50 6.44
C ALA A 189 17.54 -19.01 7.43
N MET A 190 17.20 -19.01 8.73
CA MET A 190 18.20 -18.93 9.80
C MET A 190 18.95 -20.25 9.87
N ALA A 191 20.08 -20.36 9.17
CA ALA A 191 21.00 -21.47 9.34
C ALA A 191 21.89 -21.20 10.57
N VAL A 192 21.57 -21.91 11.66
CA VAL A 192 22.36 -22.03 12.89
C VAL A 192 23.80 -22.46 12.55
N THR A 193 24.77 -21.70 13.06
CA THR A 193 26.19 -22.01 12.96
C THR A 193 26.52 -23.17 13.92
N ALA A 194 26.54 -24.40 13.42
CA ALA A 194 27.09 -25.55 14.14
C ALA A 194 28.59 -25.68 13.85
N LYS A 195 29.40 -25.15 14.76
CA LYS A 195 30.86 -25.33 14.77
C LYS A 195 31.17 -26.73 15.33
N ARG A 196 31.46 -27.71 14.48
CA ARG A 196 32.19 -28.92 14.90
C ARG A 196 33.58 -28.89 14.27
N LYS A 197 34.57 -28.43 15.04
CA LYS A 197 35.97 -28.80 14.82
C LYS A 197 36.09 -30.27 15.24
N LYS A 198 36.33 -31.14 14.27
CA LYS A 198 37.05 -32.39 14.49
C LYS A 198 38.50 -32.13 14.05
N ASP A 199 39.39 -32.95 14.57
CA ASP A 199 40.81 -33.11 14.20
C ASP A 199 41.76 -32.49 15.22
N GLU A 200 42.02 -33.25 16.29
CA GLU A 200 43.37 -33.40 16.83
C GLU A 200 43.74 -34.89 16.75
N GLU A 201 44.96 -35.11 16.28
CA GLU A 201 45.74 -36.36 16.19
C GLU A 201 45.79 -37.16 17.50
#